data_AF-A0A6I2UCJ1-F1
#
_entry.id   AF-A0A6I2UCJ1-F1
#
_cell.length_a   1.000
_cell.length_b   1.000
_cell.length_c   1.000
_cell.angle_alpha   90.00
_cell.angle_beta   90.00
_cell.angle_gamma   90.00
#
_symmetry.space_group_name_H-M   'P 1'
#
loop_
_entity.id
_entity.type
_entity.pdbx_description
1 polymer ?
#
loop_
_entity_poly.entity_id
_entity_poly.type
_entity_poly.pdbx_seq_one_letter_code
_entity_poly.pdbx_strand_id
1 'polypeptide(L)'
;MSKLVVVLDPGHTQNYNKGAAADYYEGNMTLDLAQRLKAELKKYGAEVYLTRTSGAQNPSLDARGKLAITEGATLFLSLHSDASSSASTSWVTVIRSLKRPNSVALGRKLASTVAGLMSTKLSGYSGASGGVWTRKYPGYSTLDYYGVIRAAVASGNVQDAFLIEHGFHTNPNDCAFLDSSARRAELAAAEAKVIAEHYGLTASDPTAGLPSYKLGSVSRGDAERVVALAKDMGVPCMGSFTVGPISGGDAARLQALAQEIGVACSKV
;
A
#
# COMPACT_ATOMS: atom_id res chain seq x y z
N MET A 1 -4.02 10.04 -21.66
CA MET A 1 -3.55 8.68 -21.31
C MET A 1 -4.71 7.93 -20.68
N SER A 2 -4.85 6.63 -20.93
CA SER A 2 -5.87 5.81 -20.25
C SER A 2 -5.55 5.73 -18.76
N LYS A 3 -6.60 5.74 -17.93
CA LYS A 3 -6.49 5.61 -16.47
C LYS A 3 -5.91 4.23 -16.11
N LEU A 4 -4.98 4.17 -15.15
CA LEU A 4 -4.47 2.89 -14.65
C LEU A 4 -5.57 2.18 -13.86
N VAL A 5 -5.87 0.94 -14.22
CA VAL A 5 -6.78 0.06 -13.47
C VAL A 5 -5.97 -1.04 -12.78
N VAL A 6 -6.12 -1.15 -11.46
CA VAL A 6 -5.41 -2.11 -10.59
C VAL A 6 -6.43 -3.00 -9.89
N VAL A 7 -6.21 -4.31 -9.90
CA VAL A 7 -6.89 -5.23 -8.98
C VAL A 7 -5.92 -5.69 -7.92
N LEU A 8 -6.28 -5.44 -6.66
CA LEU A 8 -5.60 -5.95 -5.48
C LEU A 8 -6.32 -7.21 -5.01
N ASP A 9 -5.57 -8.29 -4.81
CA ASP A 9 -6.09 -9.55 -4.25
C ASP A 9 -5.51 -9.77 -2.84
N PRO A 10 -6.24 -9.37 -1.78
CA PRO A 10 -5.85 -9.73 -0.44
C PRO A 10 -5.99 -11.25 -0.25
N GLY A 11 -4.87 -11.94 -0.06
CA GLY A 11 -4.82 -13.38 0.11
C GLY A 11 -5.74 -13.91 1.20
N HIS A 12 -6.20 -15.15 1.07
CA HIS A 12 -6.93 -15.87 2.12
C HIS A 12 -8.25 -15.19 2.58
N THR A 13 -8.64 -15.41 3.84
CA THR A 13 -9.88 -14.99 4.51
C THR A 13 -9.61 -14.74 6.00
N GLN A 14 -10.58 -14.25 6.76
CA GLN A 14 -10.41 -13.88 8.17
C GLN A 14 -9.77 -15.01 9.02
N ASN A 15 -8.82 -14.63 9.88
CA ASN A 15 -8.15 -15.51 10.82
C ASN A 15 -7.46 -16.75 10.18
N TYR A 16 -7.17 -16.69 8.88
CA TYR A 16 -6.44 -17.73 8.18
C TYR A 16 -4.93 -17.49 8.25
N ASN A 17 -4.16 -18.57 8.35
CA ASN A 17 -2.69 -18.60 8.46
C ASN A 17 -2.16 -17.76 9.64
N LYS A 18 -2.15 -18.39 10.83
CA LYS A 18 -1.64 -17.82 12.07
C LYS A 18 -0.12 -17.59 11.98
N GLY A 19 0.33 -16.41 12.37
CA GLY A 19 1.76 -16.06 12.45
C GLY A 19 2.35 -16.18 13.85
N ALA A 20 3.64 -15.83 13.97
CA ALA A 20 4.39 -15.87 15.22
C ALA A 20 3.92 -14.84 16.27
N ALA A 21 3.35 -13.70 15.84
CA ALA A 21 2.78 -12.70 16.75
C ALA A 21 1.36 -13.08 17.19
N ALA A 22 1.01 -12.73 18.44
CA ALA A 22 -0.20 -13.20 19.13
C ALA A 22 -1.52 -12.89 18.38
N ASP A 23 -1.59 -11.76 17.68
CA ASP A 23 -2.81 -11.32 16.97
C ASP A 23 -2.67 -11.38 15.42
N TYR A 24 -1.50 -11.79 14.93
CA TYR A 24 -1.26 -11.88 13.50
C TYR A 24 -2.00 -13.04 12.84
N TYR A 25 -2.72 -12.73 11.76
CA TYR A 25 -3.22 -13.69 10.78
C TYR A 25 -3.02 -13.10 9.39
N GLU A 26 -2.45 -13.88 8.47
CA GLU A 26 -2.16 -13.41 7.11
C GLU A 26 -3.41 -12.87 6.41
N GLY A 27 -4.55 -13.55 6.56
CA GLY A 27 -5.79 -13.09 5.94
C GLY A 27 -6.32 -11.76 6.48
N ASN A 28 -5.99 -11.40 7.72
CA ASN A 28 -6.33 -10.09 8.29
C ASN A 28 -5.34 -9.03 7.81
N MET A 29 -4.03 -9.35 7.87
CA MET A 29 -2.94 -8.51 7.42
C MET A 29 -3.11 -8.07 5.97
N THR A 30 -3.33 -9.04 5.07
CA THR A 30 -3.43 -8.78 3.63
C THR A 30 -4.63 -7.91 3.29
N LEU A 31 -5.76 -8.05 3.98
CA LEU A 31 -6.94 -7.22 3.79
C LEU A 31 -6.67 -5.76 4.17
N ASP A 32 -6.09 -5.52 5.35
CA ASP A 32 -5.75 -4.18 5.82
C ASP A 32 -4.70 -3.54 4.88
N LEU A 33 -3.66 -4.28 4.48
CA LEU A 33 -2.66 -3.80 3.52
C LEU A 33 -3.29 -3.43 2.17
N ALA A 34 -4.17 -4.28 1.62
CA ALA A 34 -4.87 -4.00 0.35
C ALA A 34 -5.74 -2.75 0.43
N GLN A 35 -6.44 -2.52 1.54
CA GLN A 35 -7.27 -1.33 1.75
C GLN A 35 -6.42 -0.05 1.81
N ARG A 36 -5.27 -0.09 2.48
CA ARG A 36 -4.31 1.02 2.51
C ARG A 36 -3.71 1.28 1.13
N LEU A 37 -3.23 0.23 0.47
CA LEU A 37 -2.65 0.32 -0.87
C LEU A 37 -3.65 0.87 -1.89
N LYS A 38 -4.94 0.49 -1.77
CA LYS A 38 -6.03 1.09 -2.54
C LYS A 38 -6.13 2.59 -2.33
N ALA A 39 -6.12 3.04 -1.09
CA ALA A 39 -6.21 4.46 -0.75
C ALA A 39 -5.01 5.24 -1.31
N GLU A 40 -3.79 4.69 -1.19
CA GLU A 40 -2.57 5.31 -1.70
C GLU A 40 -2.55 5.37 -3.23
N LEU A 41 -2.87 4.28 -3.93
CA LEU A 41 -2.94 4.25 -5.39
C LEU A 41 -3.97 5.24 -5.96
N LYS A 42 -5.10 5.43 -5.27
CA LYS A 42 -6.11 6.43 -5.65
C LYS A 42 -5.57 7.87 -5.63
N LYS A 43 -4.59 8.18 -4.78
CA LYS A 43 -3.91 9.50 -4.78
C LYS A 43 -3.14 9.74 -6.08
N TYR A 44 -2.78 8.71 -6.82
CA TYR A 44 -2.13 8.81 -8.14
C TYR A 44 -3.12 8.74 -9.31
N GLY A 45 -4.44 8.83 -9.03
CA GLY A 45 -5.48 8.75 -10.05
C GLY A 45 -5.81 7.34 -10.55
N ALA A 46 -5.24 6.30 -9.93
CA ALA A 46 -5.53 4.92 -10.30
C ALA A 46 -6.97 4.52 -9.91
N GLU A 47 -7.60 3.72 -10.75
CA GLU A 47 -8.80 2.97 -10.41
C GLU A 47 -8.42 1.66 -9.75
N VAL A 48 -9.03 1.33 -8.62
CA VAL A 48 -8.58 0.18 -7.81
C VAL A 48 -9.76 -0.64 -7.31
N TYR A 49 -9.72 -1.93 -7.64
CA TYR A 49 -10.70 -2.94 -7.21
C TYR A 49 -10.04 -3.95 -6.26
N LEU A 50 -10.82 -4.52 -5.35
CA LEU A 50 -10.38 -5.54 -4.42
C LEU A 50 -11.16 -6.82 -4.69
N THR A 51 -10.48 -7.97 -4.71
CA THR A 51 -11.14 -9.28 -4.86
C THR A 51 -12.02 -9.64 -3.66
N ARG A 52 -11.71 -9.08 -2.49
CA ARG A 52 -12.56 -9.11 -1.28
C ARG A 52 -12.41 -7.82 -0.48
N THR A 53 -13.50 -7.36 0.13
CA THR A 53 -13.57 -6.11 0.91
C THR A 53 -13.85 -6.35 2.39
N SER A 54 -14.14 -7.59 2.79
CA SER A 54 -14.36 -7.99 4.18
C SER A 54 -13.65 -9.30 4.52
N GLY A 55 -13.51 -9.57 5.82
CA GLY A 55 -12.90 -10.80 6.31
C GLY A 55 -13.70 -12.06 5.95
N ALA A 56 -15.03 -11.98 5.90
CA ALA A 56 -15.92 -13.12 5.67
C ALA A 56 -15.93 -13.63 4.22
N GLN A 57 -15.45 -12.83 3.26
CA GLN A 57 -15.40 -13.21 1.86
C GLN A 57 -14.20 -14.13 1.57
N ASN A 58 -14.46 -15.21 0.86
CA ASN A 58 -13.43 -16.14 0.39
C ASN A 58 -13.70 -16.57 -1.08
N PRO A 59 -13.53 -15.66 -2.06
CA PRO A 59 -13.69 -15.99 -3.46
C PRO A 59 -12.68 -17.07 -3.90
N SER A 60 -13.06 -17.89 -4.87
CA SER A 60 -12.15 -18.89 -5.45
C SER A 60 -10.95 -18.23 -6.12
N LEU A 61 -9.84 -18.96 -6.24
CA LEU A 61 -8.64 -18.46 -6.92
C LEU A 61 -8.92 -18.01 -8.36
N ASP A 62 -9.83 -18.71 -9.04
CA ASP A 62 -10.27 -18.38 -10.39
C ASP A 62 -11.08 -17.07 -10.42
N ALA A 63 -12.03 -16.90 -9.50
CA ALA A 63 -12.83 -15.66 -9.40
C ALA A 63 -11.97 -14.43 -9.07
N ARG A 64 -11.00 -14.58 -8.17
CA ARG A 64 -10.03 -13.54 -7.80
C ARG A 64 -9.27 -13.02 -9.02
N GLY A 65 -8.68 -13.92 -9.81
CA GLY A 65 -7.95 -13.54 -11.01
C GLY A 65 -8.85 -13.00 -12.12
N LYS A 66 -10.03 -13.62 -12.35
CA LYS A 66 -10.98 -13.18 -13.38
C LYS A 66 -11.53 -11.78 -13.16
N LEU A 67 -11.59 -11.31 -11.91
CA LEU A 67 -11.97 -9.91 -11.63
C LEU A 67 -11.06 -8.92 -12.38
N ALA A 68 -9.75 -9.19 -12.49
CA ALA A 68 -8.83 -8.34 -13.26
C ALA A 68 -9.16 -8.27 -14.75
N ILE A 69 -9.74 -9.34 -15.29
CA ILE A 69 -10.19 -9.38 -16.69
C ILE A 69 -11.47 -8.56 -16.82
N THR A 70 -12.45 -8.81 -15.95
CA THR A 70 -13.76 -8.14 -15.95
C THR A 70 -13.62 -6.62 -15.80
N GLU A 71 -12.76 -6.15 -14.91
CA GLU A 71 -12.55 -4.72 -14.67
C GLU A 71 -11.59 -4.06 -15.69
N GLY A 72 -11.06 -4.83 -16.65
CA GLY A 72 -10.12 -4.29 -17.64
C GLY A 72 -8.79 -3.85 -17.03
N ALA A 73 -8.32 -4.54 -16.00
CA ALA A 73 -7.13 -4.16 -15.26
C ALA A 73 -5.85 -4.26 -16.08
N THR A 74 -4.93 -3.32 -15.84
CA THR A 74 -3.55 -3.35 -16.34
C THR A 74 -2.65 -4.14 -15.39
N LEU A 75 -2.87 -3.98 -14.09
CA LEU A 75 -2.11 -4.63 -13.02
C LEU A 75 -3.03 -5.51 -12.16
N PHE A 76 -2.64 -6.76 -11.97
CA PHE A 76 -3.15 -7.64 -10.92
C PHE A 76 -2.05 -7.88 -9.87
N LEU A 77 -2.36 -7.66 -8.59
CA LEU A 77 -1.40 -7.78 -7.50
C LEU A 77 -2.02 -8.52 -6.31
N SER A 78 -1.58 -9.75 -6.09
CA SER A 78 -1.95 -10.58 -4.93
C SER A 78 -1.01 -10.33 -3.76
N LEU A 79 -1.55 -10.06 -2.58
CA LEU A 79 -0.78 -9.73 -1.37
C LEU A 79 -0.80 -10.91 -0.40
N HIS A 80 0.37 -11.33 0.05
CA HIS A 80 0.59 -12.48 0.93
C HIS A 80 1.78 -12.29 1.88
N SER A 81 1.92 -13.22 2.82
CA SER A 81 3.15 -13.46 3.59
C SER A 81 3.43 -14.95 3.61
N ASP A 82 4.68 -15.34 3.41
CA ASP A 82 5.11 -16.73 3.27
C ASP A 82 5.19 -17.44 4.63
N ALA A 83 5.39 -18.75 4.59
CA ALA A 83 5.60 -19.58 5.75
C ALA A 83 6.75 -20.57 5.51
N SER A 84 7.50 -20.85 6.57
CA SER A 84 8.60 -21.81 6.56
C SER A 84 8.59 -22.60 7.87
N SER A 85 9.01 -23.86 7.81
CA SER A 85 9.27 -24.65 9.02
C SER A 85 10.42 -24.09 9.86
N SER A 86 11.28 -23.25 9.29
CA SER A 86 12.33 -22.54 10.00
C SER A 86 11.90 -21.12 10.34
N ALA A 87 11.88 -20.79 11.64
CA ALA A 87 11.58 -19.45 12.15
C ALA A 87 12.65 -18.40 11.80
N SER A 88 13.81 -18.82 11.27
CA SER A 88 14.88 -17.90 10.82
C SER A 88 14.79 -17.53 9.34
N THR A 89 13.93 -18.21 8.56
CA THR A 89 13.71 -17.89 7.16
C THR A 89 13.10 -16.50 7.04
N SER A 90 13.69 -15.63 6.22
CA SER A 90 13.20 -14.25 6.01
C SER A 90 13.75 -13.72 4.69
N TRP A 91 12.84 -13.45 3.75
CA TRP A 91 13.09 -12.75 2.50
C TRP A 91 11.78 -12.39 1.80
N VAL A 92 11.84 -11.41 0.90
CA VAL A 92 10.73 -11.03 0.02
C VAL A 92 10.77 -11.80 -1.29
N THR A 93 9.63 -12.32 -1.74
CA THR A 93 9.48 -12.91 -3.07
C THR A 93 8.35 -12.23 -3.85
N VAL A 94 8.64 -11.75 -5.05
CA VAL A 94 7.63 -11.32 -6.02
C VAL A 94 7.51 -12.37 -7.10
N ILE A 95 6.39 -13.06 -7.13
CA ILE A 95 6.09 -14.13 -8.08
C ILE A 95 5.37 -13.53 -9.27
N ARG A 96 5.96 -13.65 -10.46
CA ARG A 96 5.36 -13.15 -11.71
C ARG A 96 4.78 -14.26 -12.57
N SER A 97 3.84 -13.89 -13.45
CA SER A 97 3.40 -14.78 -14.52
C SER A 97 4.54 -15.13 -15.50
N LEU A 98 4.58 -16.39 -15.93
CA LEU A 98 5.37 -16.89 -17.04
C LEU A 98 5.00 -16.20 -18.36
N LYS A 99 3.72 -15.84 -18.53
CA LYS A 99 3.18 -15.19 -19.73
C LYS A 99 3.47 -13.69 -19.79
N ARG A 100 4.06 -13.11 -18.73
CA ARG A 100 4.44 -11.69 -18.62
C ARG A 100 5.93 -11.54 -18.30
N PRO A 101 6.86 -12.00 -19.16
CA PRO A 101 8.29 -11.96 -18.87
C PRO A 101 8.86 -10.54 -18.73
N ASN A 102 8.22 -9.53 -19.35
CA ASN A 102 8.69 -8.14 -19.30
C ASN A 102 8.35 -7.43 -17.98
N SER A 103 7.52 -8.04 -17.13
CA SER A 103 7.11 -7.50 -15.82
C SER A 103 8.22 -7.49 -14.75
N VAL A 104 9.40 -8.07 -15.05
CA VAL A 104 10.52 -8.22 -14.09
C VAL A 104 10.98 -6.88 -13.50
N ALA A 105 10.95 -5.79 -14.28
CA ALA A 105 11.40 -4.49 -13.80
C ALA A 105 10.54 -3.96 -12.65
N LEU A 106 9.21 -4.01 -12.78
CA LEU A 106 8.28 -3.64 -11.71
C LEU A 106 8.42 -4.59 -10.52
N GLY A 107 8.47 -5.90 -10.78
CA GLY A 107 8.61 -6.90 -9.71
C GLY A 107 9.88 -6.70 -8.87
N ARG A 108 11.02 -6.36 -9.48
CA ARG A 108 12.27 -6.09 -8.75
C ARG A 108 12.17 -4.84 -7.89
N LYS A 109 11.55 -3.77 -8.39
CA LYS A 109 11.35 -2.55 -7.61
C LYS A 109 10.46 -2.81 -6.39
N LEU A 110 9.35 -3.52 -6.58
CA LEU A 110 8.46 -3.93 -5.48
C LEU A 110 9.23 -4.79 -4.45
N ALA A 111 9.92 -5.84 -4.89
CA ALA A 111 10.69 -6.71 -4.01
C ALA A 111 11.74 -5.94 -3.19
N SER A 112 12.47 -5.02 -3.83
CA SER A 112 13.53 -4.24 -3.20
C SER A 112 12.98 -3.22 -2.21
N THR A 113 11.85 -2.57 -2.53
CA THR A 113 11.16 -1.63 -1.64
C THR A 113 10.67 -2.33 -0.38
N VAL A 114 9.97 -3.47 -0.51
CA VAL A 114 9.49 -4.23 0.64
C VAL A 114 10.67 -4.74 1.47
N ALA A 115 11.70 -5.31 0.83
CA ALA A 115 12.87 -5.84 1.53
C ALA A 115 13.64 -4.75 2.30
N GLY A 116 13.77 -3.56 1.72
CA GLY A 116 14.40 -2.41 2.35
C GLY A 116 13.65 -1.91 3.59
N LEU A 117 12.32 -1.75 3.49
CA LEU A 117 11.49 -1.32 4.62
C LEU A 117 11.51 -2.33 5.76
N MET A 118 11.43 -3.62 5.43
CA MET A 118 11.45 -4.72 6.40
C MET A 118 12.85 -5.07 6.91
N SER A 119 13.90 -4.47 6.35
CA SER A 119 15.30 -4.82 6.65
C SER A 119 15.58 -6.33 6.48
N THR A 120 15.00 -6.92 5.43
CA THR A 120 15.15 -8.33 5.07
C THR A 120 15.82 -8.51 3.71
N LYS A 121 16.03 -9.77 3.31
CA LYS A 121 16.70 -10.18 2.08
C LYS A 121 15.71 -10.30 0.92
N LEU A 122 16.24 -10.38 -0.29
CA LEU A 122 15.49 -10.81 -1.46
C LEU A 122 15.50 -12.33 -1.56
N SER A 123 14.46 -12.89 -2.20
CA SER A 123 14.24 -14.33 -2.32
C SER A 123 15.48 -15.13 -2.71
N GLY A 124 15.73 -16.20 -1.96
CA GLY A 124 16.78 -17.18 -2.23
C GLY A 124 16.32 -18.39 -3.07
N TYR A 125 15.10 -18.37 -3.62
CA TYR A 125 14.62 -19.47 -4.47
C TYR A 125 15.55 -19.67 -5.68
N SER A 126 15.81 -20.93 -6.03
CA SER A 126 16.57 -21.25 -7.24
C SER A 126 15.87 -20.65 -8.46
N GLY A 127 16.63 -19.88 -9.25
CA GLY A 127 16.14 -19.13 -10.40
C GLY A 127 15.48 -17.78 -10.09
N ALA A 128 15.42 -17.35 -8.82
CA ALA A 128 15.01 -16.00 -8.48
C ALA A 128 16.10 -14.98 -8.88
N SER A 129 15.69 -13.78 -9.31
CA SER A 129 16.61 -12.72 -9.70
C SER A 129 16.11 -11.35 -9.25
N GLY A 130 16.78 -10.76 -8.26
CA GLY A 130 16.36 -9.51 -7.63
C GLY A 130 15.03 -9.64 -6.88
N GLY A 131 14.81 -10.78 -6.21
CA GLY A 131 13.57 -11.09 -5.49
C GLY A 131 12.39 -11.51 -6.38
N VAL A 132 12.54 -11.46 -7.71
CA VAL A 132 11.51 -11.89 -8.65
C VAL A 132 11.68 -13.36 -8.99
N TRP A 133 10.61 -14.13 -8.90
CA TRP A 133 10.57 -15.56 -9.19
C TRP A 133 9.34 -15.94 -10.03
N THR A 134 9.32 -17.15 -10.58
CA THR A 134 8.16 -17.68 -11.30
C THR A 134 8.14 -19.21 -11.20
N ARG A 135 6.95 -19.81 -11.32
CA ARG A 135 6.77 -21.26 -11.16
C ARG A 135 5.82 -21.82 -12.20
N LYS A 136 6.29 -22.86 -12.89
CA LYS A 136 5.47 -23.67 -13.82
C LYS A 136 4.59 -24.64 -13.07
N TYR A 137 3.37 -24.82 -13.56
CA TYR A 137 2.54 -25.95 -13.15
C TYR A 137 3.21 -27.27 -13.59
N PRO A 138 3.33 -28.29 -12.73
CA PRO A 138 3.97 -29.56 -13.09
C PRO A 138 3.39 -30.16 -14.37
N GLY A 139 4.24 -30.52 -15.32
CA GLY A 139 3.84 -31.09 -16.62
C GLY A 139 3.47 -30.06 -17.71
N TYR A 140 3.50 -28.76 -17.42
CA TYR A 140 3.16 -27.72 -18.40
C TYR A 140 4.33 -26.74 -18.62
N SER A 141 4.57 -26.35 -19.87
CA SER A 141 5.67 -25.44 -20.24
C SER A 141 5.31 -23.96 -20.06
N THR A 142 4.03 -23.60 -20.19
CA THR A 142 3.53 -22.21 -20.24
C THR A 142 2.47 -21.89 -19.20
N LEU A 143 2.09 -22.88 -18.36
CA LEU A 143 1.02 -22.71 -17.39
C LEU A 143 1.58 -22.24 -16.04
N ASP A 144 1.08 -21.10 -15.57
CA ASP A 144 1.41 -20.57 -14.24
C ASP A 144 0.92 -21.51 -13.14
N TYR A 145 1.77 -21.78 -12.14
CA TYR A 145 1.44 -22.62 -10.98
C TYR A 145 0.32 -21.99 -10.13
N TYR A 146 0.47 -20.71 -9.80
CA TYR A 146 -0.42 -19.97 -8.90
C TYR A 146 -1.75 -19.68 -9.59
N GLY A 147 -2.85 -20.14 -9.00
CA GLY A 147 -4.19 -20.08 -9.59
C GLY A 147 -4.67 -18.65 -9.89
N VAL A 148 -4.44 -17.71 -8.97
CA VAL A 148 -4.84 -16.31 -9.12
C VAL A 148 -4.11 -15.62 -10.27
N ILE A 149 -2.79 -15.84 -10.39
CA ILE A 149 -1.98 -15.34 -11.50
C ILE A 149 -2.47 -15.96 -12.81
N ARG A 150 -2.62 -17.28 -12.85
CA ARG A 150 -3.08 -18.02 -14.03
C ARG A 150 -4.43 -17.50 -14.54
N ALA A 151 -5.37 -17.23 -13.64
CA ALA A 151 -6.68 -16.70 -13.97
C ALA A 151 -6.62 -15.23 -14.41
N ALA A 152 -5.81 -14.38 -13.77
CA ALA A 152 -5.65 -12.98 -14.14
C ALA A 152 -5.07 -12.79 -15.55
N VAL A 153 -4.16 -13.67 -15.99
CA VAL A 153 -3.56 -13.60 -17.34
C VAL A 153 -4.24 -14.53 -18.36
N ALA A 154 -5.46 -14.97 -18.08
CA ALA A 154 -6.22 -15.79 -19.03
C ALA A 154 -6.64 -14.99 -20.29
N SER A 155 -6.67 -13.66 -20.20
CA SER A 155 -6.86 -12.71 -21.30
C SER A 155 -5.60 -11.87 -21.57
N GLY A 156 -5.66 -11.02 -22.59
CA GLY A 156 -4.56 -10.14 -22.98
C GLY A 156 -4.47 -8.79 -22.23
N ASN A 157 -5.51 -8.36 -21.51
CA ASN A 157 -5.57 -6.98 -20.96
C ASN A 157 -4.66 -6.75 -19.74
N VAL A 158 -4.46 -7.78 -18.91
CA VAL A 158 -3.57 -7.69 -17.74
C VAL A 158 -2.12 -7.77 -18.20
N GLN A 159 -1.40 -6.64 -18.12
CA GLN A 159 0.01 -6.52 -18.56
C GLN A 159 0.98 -7.03 -17.49
N ASP A 160 0.69 -6.75 -16.22
CA ASP A 160 1.48 -7.19 -15.08
C ASP A 160 0.61 -7.96 -14.09
N ALA A 161 1.09 -9.14 -13.68
CA ALA A 161 0.39 -10.01 -12.74
C ALA A 161 1.40 -10.60 -11.76
N PHE A 162 1.23 -10.24 -10.49
CA PHE A 162 2.13 -10.65 -9.41
C PHE A 162 1.39 -11.26 -8.22
N LEU A 163 2.12 -12.07 -7.48
CA LEU A 163 1.85 -12.39 -6.07
C LEU A 163 3.09 -11.99 -5.27
N ILE A 164 2.92 -11.18 -4.23
CA ILE A 164 4.01 -10.76 -3.34
C ILE A 164 3.89 -11.49 -2.02
N GLU A 165 4.94 -12.24 -1.70
CA GLU A 165 5.23 -12.73 -0.37
C GLU A 165 6.09 -11.68 0.34
N HIS A 166 5.49 -10.89 1.23
CA HIS A 166 6.16 -9.73 1.84
C HIS A 166 7.25 -10.10 2.84
N GLY A 167 7.34 -11.37 3.24
CA GLY A 167 8.20 -11.89 4.28
C GLY A 167 7.57 -13.15 4.85
N PHE A 168 8.14 -13.72 5.91
CA PHE A 168 7.66 -14.97 6.49
C PHE A 168 6.89 -14.71 7.77
N HIS A 169 5.58 -14.98 7.81
CA HIS A 169 4.80 -14.81 9.05
C HIS A 169 5.17 -15.82 10.15
N THR A 170 5.95 -16.86 9.81
CA THR A 170 6.59 -17.77 10.76
C THR A 170 7.91 -17.23 11.33
N ASN A 171 8.47 -16.16 10.74
CA ASN A 171 9.61 -15.44 11.29
C ASN A 171 9.12 -14.34 12.25
N PRO A 172 9.59 -14.30 13.52
CA PRO A 172 9.12 -13.32 14.49
C PRO A 172 9.35 -11.85 14.08
N ASN A 173 10.44 -11.53 13.39
CA ASN A 173 10.75 -10.16 13.00
C ASN A 173 9.86 -9.70 11.83
N ASP A 174 9.74 -10.53 10.79
CA ASP A 174 8.85 -10.25 9.64
C ASP A 174 7.39 -10.16 10.13
N CYS A 175 6.98 -11.09 10.99
CA CYS A 175 5.63 -11.11 11.55
C CYS A 175 5.35 -9.86 12.39
N ALA A 176 6.25 -9.46 13.29
CA ALA A 176 6.09 -8.25 14.10
C ALA A 176 6.04 -6.97 13.24
N PHE A 177 6.84 -6.91 12.17
CA PHE A 177 6.77 -5.81 11.21
C PHE A 177 5.39 -5.77 10.53
N LEU A 178 4.95 -6.90 9.98
CA LEU A 178 3.69 -7.01 9.25
C LEU A 178 2.46 -6.88 10.16
N ASP A 179 2.58 -7.14 11.46
CA ASP A 179 1.52 -6.93 12.46
C ASP A 179 1.34 -5.45 12.84
N SER A 180 2.36 -4.61 12.62
CA SER A 180 2.29 -3.18 12.90
C SER A 180 1.48 -2.39 11.86
N SER A 181 0.41 -1.74 12.33
CA SER A 181 -0.43 -0.84 11.53
C SER A 181 0.37 0.30 10.87
N ALA A 182 1.33 0.89 11.60
CA ALA A 182 2.18 1.96 11.08
C ALA A 182 3.09 1.45 9.95
N ARG A 183 3.67 0.26 10.12
CA ARG A 183 4.53 -0.35 9.09
C ARG A 183 3.75 -0.78 7.85
N ARG A 184 2.51 -1.26 8.00
CA ARG A 184 1.63 -1.52 6.84
C ARG A 184 1.25 -0.26 6.09
N ALA A 185 1.09 0.88 6.78
CA ALA A 185 0.89 2.17 6.12
C ALA A 185 2.13 2.60 5.31
N GLU A 186 3.34 2.41 5.87
CA GLU A 186 4.60 2.67 5.17
C GLU A 186 4.76 1.78 3.92
N LEU A 187 4.47 0.48 4.03
CA LEU A 187 4.47 -0.45 2.90
C LEU A 187 3.51 0.01 1.80
N ALA A 188 2.24 0.24 2.14
CA ALA A 188 1.22 0.65 1.18
C ALA A 188 1.61 1.93 0.41
N ALA A 189 2.15 2.93 1.11
CA ALA A 189 2.57 4.18 0.48
C ALA A 189 3.78 3.97 -0.45
N ALA A 190 4.76 3.17 -0.03
CA ALA A 190 5.96 2.92 -0.81
C ALA A 190 5.67 2.06 -2.06
N GLU A 191 4.83 1.02 -1.92
CA GLU A 191 4.41 0.18 -3.05
C GLU A 191 3.54 0.97 -4.04
N ALA A 192 2.61 1.80 -3.55
CA ALA A 192 1.81 2.68 -4.40
C ALA A 192 2.69 3.62 -5.22
N LYS A 193 3.71 4.22 -4.60
CA LYS A 193 4.67 5.09 -5.28
C LYS A 193 5.43 4.34 -6.37
N VAL A 194 5.94 3.14 -6.08
CA VAL A 194 6.65 2.31 -7.08
C VAL A 194 5.75 1.96 -8.27
N ILE A 195 4.50 1.58 -8.01
CA ILE A 195 3.51 1.27 -9.04
C ILE A 195 3.20 2.51 -9.88
N ALA A 196 2.94 3.64 -9.23
CA ALA A 196 2.65 4.90 -9.89
C ALA A 196 3.79 5.36 -10.81
N GLU A 197 5.03 5.37 -10.31
CA GLU A 197 6.22 5.71 -11.09
C GLU A 197 6.41 4.76 -12.28
N HIS A 198 6.13 3.47 -12.11
CA HIS A 198 6.24 2.49 -13.19
C HIS A 198 5.26 2.78 -14.34
N TYR A 199 4.03 3.19 -14.02
CA TYR A 199 3.02 3.54 -15.02
C TYR A 199 3.01 5.02 -15.41
N GLY A 200 4.02 5.79 -15.02
CA GLY A 200 4.14 7.22 -15.36
C GLY A 200 3.06 8.10 -14.73
N LEU A 201 2.47 7.67 -13.63
CA LEU A 201 1.51 8.46 -12.86
C LEU A 201 2.26 9.42 -11.93
N THR A 202 1.81 10.68 -11.89
CA THR A 202 2.22 11.63 -10.87
C THR A 202 1.20 11.63 -9.75
N ALA A 203 1.64 11.96 -8.52
CA ALA A 203 0.70 12.17 -7.43
C ALA A 203 -0.27 13.28 -7.85
N SER A 204 -1.57 13.04 -7.67
CA SER A 204 -2.55 14.12 -7.71
C SER A 204 -2.15 15.08 -6.61
N ASP A 205 -2.14 16.38 -6.90
CA ASP A 205 -1.95 17.38 -5.86
C ASP A 205 -3.05 17.15 -4.80
N PRO A 206 -2.70 16.76 -3.56
CA PRO A 206 -3.69 16.48 -2.52
C PRO A 206 -4.49 17.74 -2.16
N THR A 207 -4.06 18.92 -2.60
CA THR A 207 -4.76 20.21 -2.45
C THR A 207 -5.66 20.56 -3.64
N ALA A 208 -5.62 19.80 -4.74
CA ALA A 208 -6.39 20.13 -5.96
C ALA A 208 -7.89 20.13 -5.67
N GLY A 209 -8.51 21.32 -5.72
CA GLY A 209 -9.93 21.53 -5.45
C GLY A 209 -10.29 21.65 -3.96
N LEU A 210 -9.32 21.51 -3.05
CA LEU A 210 -9.54 21.87 -1.65
C LEU A 210 -9.43 23.39 -1.49
N PRO A 211 -10.30 24.00 -0.66
CA PRO A 211 -10.16 25.41 -0.31
C PRO A 211 -8.81 25.63 0.39
N SER A 212 -8.04 26.60 -0.10
CA SER A 212 -6.79 27.02 0.53
C SER A 212 -7.09 28.07 1.60
N TYR A 213 -6.54 27.88 2.80
CA TYR A 213 -6.70 28.81 3.91
C TYR A 213 -5.35 29.41 4.27
N LYS A 214 -5.26 30.74 4.27
CA LYS A 214 -4.06 31.46 4.72
C LYS A 214 -4.17 31.69 6.22
N LEU A 215 -3.29 31.04 6.98
CA LEU A 215 -3.12 31.34 8.40
C LEU A 215 -2.42 32.70 8.54
N GLY A 216 -2.93 33.55 9.43
CA GLY A 216 -2.20 34.72 9.90
C GLY A 216 -1.01 34.33 10.77
N SER A 217 -0.32 35.33 11.34
CA SER A 217 0.81 35.12 12.25
C SER A 217 0.39 34.29 13.47
N VAL A 218 0.94 33.08 13.62
CA VAL A 218 0.70 32.17 14.75
C VAL A 218 2.01 31.85 15.46
N SER A 219 1.93 31.51 16.75
CA SER A 219 3.09 31.00 17.49
C SER A 219 3.55 29.66 16.90
N ARG A 220 4.83 29.31 17.09
CA ARG A 220 5.38 28.03 16.59
C ARG A 220 4.63 26.81 17.15
N GLY A 221 4.22 26.85 18.42
CA GLY A 221 3.46 25.75 19.03
C GLY A 221 2.05 25.60 18.46
N ASP A 222 1.44 26.69 18.01
CA ASP A 222 0.09 26.66 17.43
C ASP A 222 0.13 26.29 15.94
N ALA A 223 1.18 26.70 15.24
CA ALA A 223 1.52 26.18 13.92
C ALA A 223 1.65 24.65 13.93
N GLU A 224 2.41 24.09 14.88
CA GLU A 224 2.63 22.65 15.02
C GLU A 224 1.32 21.90 15.31
N ARG A 225 0.42 22.48 16.12
CA ARG A 225 -0.90 21.89 16.42
C ARG A 225 -1.88 21.94 15.24
N VAL A 226 -1.91 23.04 14.48
CA VAL A 226 -2.75 23.15 13.28
C VAL A 226 -2.28 22.18 12.20
N VAL A 227 -0.97 22.01 12.03
CA VAL A 227 -0.41 21.01 11.11
C VAL A 227 -0.73 19.59 11.57
N ALA A 228 -0.66 19.29 12.87
CA ALA A 228 -1.02 17.98 13.40
C ALA A 228 -2.52 17.66 13.18
N LEU A 229 -3.41 18.62 13.42
CA LEU A 229 -4.85 18.47 13.18
C LEU A 229 -5.18 18.32 11.70
N ALA A 230 -4.56 19.12 10.84
CA ALA A 230 -4.71 19.01 9.39
C ALA A 230 -4.26 17.61 8.89
N LYS A 231 -3.16 17.08 9.44
CA LYS A 231 -2.68 15.72 9.16
C LYS A 231 -3.66 14.64 9.62
N ASP A 232 -4.28 14.79 10.80
CA ASP A 232 -5.27 13.84 11.34
C ASP A 232 -6.59 13.87 10.54
N MET A 233 -6.98 15.06 10.04
CA MET A 233 -8.16 15.25 9.20
C MET A 233 -7.93 14.91 7.72
N GLY A 234 -6.71 14.55 7.32
CA GLY A 234 -6.35 14.29 5.92
C GLY A 234 -6.39 15.53 5.02
N VAL A 235 -6.29 16.73 5.60
CA VAL A 235 -6.29 18.02 4.89
C VAL A 235 -4.85 18.55 4.81
N PRO A 236 -4.32 18.86 3.62
CA PRO A 236 -3.00 19.49 3.49
C PRO A 236 -3.02 20.95 3.98
N CYS A 237 -2.12 21.30 4.92
CA CYS A 237 -1.90 22.67 5.39
C CYS A 237 -0.60 23.22 4.79
N MET A 238 -0.68 24.26 3.94
CA MET A 238 0.47 24.96 3.37
C MET A 238 0.60 26.34 4.03
N GLY A 239 1.64 26.54 4.85
CA GLY A 239 1.96 27.85 5.43
C GLY A 239 3.45 27.99 5.70
N SER A 240 4.07 29.04 5.17
CA SER A 240 5.38 29.50 5.63
C SER A 240 5.22 30.25 6.95
N PHE A 241 5.96 29.83 7.98
CA PHE A 241 5.95 30.46 9.30
C PHE A 241 7.08 31.49 9.37
N THR A 242 6.76 32.76 9.64
CA THR A 242 7.76 33.77 10.01
C THR A 242 7.58 34.10 11.49
N VAL A 243 8.55 33.72 12.32
CA VAL A 243 8.50 33.88 13.78
C VAL A 243 9.10 35.23 14.15
N GLY A 244 8.29 36.14 14.69
CA GLY A 244 8.74 37.41 15.30
C GLY A 244 8.79 37.33 16.84
N PRO A 245 9.54 38.22 17.53
CA PRO A 245 9.79 38.09 18.97
C PRO A 245 8.56 38.49 19.81
N ILE A 246 8.29 37.70 20.86
CA ILE A 246 7.15 37.85 21.77
C ILE A 246 7.63 38.50 23.06
N SER A 247 6.90 39.48 23.60
CA SER A 247 7.10 39.97 24.98
C SER A 247 5.78 40.12 25.74
N GLY A 248 5.86 39.89 27.06
CA GLY A 248 4.97 40.48 28.06
C GLY A 248 3.71 39.68 28.43
N GLY A 249 3.90 38.61 29.21
CA GLY A 249 2.97 38.09 30.21
C GLY A 249 1.51 37.93 29.78
N ASP A 250 1.21 36.80 29.11
CA ASP A 250 -0.09 36.11 29.11
C ASP A 250 -1.34 36.95 28.85
N ALA A 251 -1.20 38.12 28.24
CA ALA A 251 -2.24 39.10 28.33
C ALA A 251 -3.36 38.81 27.34
N ALA A 252 -4.25 38.03 27.92
CA ALA A 252 -5.65 38.20 27.89
C ALA A 252 -6.25 37.75 26.58
N ARG A 253 -7.08 36.72 26.71
CA ARG A 253 -8.33 36.65 25.98
C ARG A 253 -8.25 36.33 24.49
N LEU A 254 -7.09 36.27 23.85
CA LEU A 254 -6.99 35.52 22.59
C LEU A 254 -7.29 34.04 22.86
N GLN A 255 -6.77 33.58 24.00
CA GLN A 255 -7.10 32.37 24.72
C GLN A 255 -8.46 32.42 25.46
N ALA A 256 -9.43 33.23 25.05
CA ALA A 256 -10.80 33.10 25.56
C ALA A 256 -11.80 32.65 24.49
N LEU A 257 -11.53 32.89 23.18
CA LEU A 257 -12.69 32.99 22.28
C LEU A 257 -12.48 32.85 20.77
N ALA A 258 -11.28 32.54 20.27
CA ALA A 258 -11.28 31.60 19.12
C ALA A 258 -11.77 30.22 19.59
N GLN A 259 -11.69 29.99 20.91
CA GLN A 259 -12.37 29.00 21.74
C GLN A 259 -13.89 29.08 21.58
N GLU A 260 -14.37 28.62 20.46
CA GLU A 260 -15.05 27.32 20.39
C GLU A 260 -15.13 26.85 18.92
N ILE A 261 -14.22 27.39 18.06
CA ILE A 261 -13.96 27.10 16.64
C ILE A 261 -14.97 27.59 15.59
N GLY A 262 -15.70 28.67 15.87
CA GLY A 262 -16.30 29.52 14.82
C GLY A 262 -15.25 30.30 14.02
N VAL A 263 -14.49 29.62 13.15
CA VAL A 263 -13.49 30.23 12.26
C VAL A 263 -14.20 31.20 11.30
N ALA A 264 -13.96 32.49 11.45
CA ALA A 264 -14.37 33.48 10.46
C ALA A 264 -13.46 33.38 9.22
N CYS A 265 -13.87 32.52 8.28
CA CYS A 265 -13.32 32.50 6.94
C CYS A 265 -13.86 33.71 6.16
N SER A 266 -13.03 34.72 5.91
CA SER A 266 -13.38 35.75 4.93
C SER A 266 -13.14 35.20 3.53
N LYS A 267 -14.22 35.11 2.73
CA LYS A 267 -14.17 34.85 1.29
C LYS A 267 -13.31 35.95 0.63
N VAL A 268 -12.35 35.54 -0.19
CA VAL A 268 -11.81 36.40 -1.25
C VAL A 268 -12.64 36.17 -2.49
#